data_AF-A0A9E2NT87-F1
#
_entry.id   AF-A0A9E2NT87-F1
#
_cell.length_a   1.000
_cell.length_b   1.000
_cell.length_c   1.000
_cell.angle_alpha   90.00
_cell.angle_beta   90.00
_cell.angle_gamma   90.00
#
_symmetry.space_group_name_H-M   'P 1'
#
loop_
_entity.id
_entity.type
_entity.pdbx_description
1 polymer ?
#
loop_
_entity_poly.entity_id
_entity_poly.type
_entity_poly.pdbx_seq_one_letter_code
_entity_poly.pdbx_strand_id
1 'polypeptide(L)'
;MSLINFDSSKLTPFVHENELGEMQAMVNAADKELRDGTGAGNDFRGWIDLPVDYDKDEFDRIKKAAKKIQNDSEVLVCIGIGGSYLGAQAAIEFLNSNFYGKAKSDMPTVVFCGNSLSGSYLYDLIEWLGDKDFSINVISKSGTTTEPSVAFRIFKDKLIKKYGKEEAAKR
;
A
#
# COMPACT_ATOMS: atom_id res chain seq x y z
N MET A 1 17.58 -14.13 -19.59
CA MET A 1 16.45 -14.88 -18.99
C MET A 1 15.71 -13.94 -18.07
N SER A 2 14.38 -13.87 -18.18
CA SER A 2 13.54 -13.10 -17.26
C SER A 2 13.27 -13.90 -15.98
N LEU A 3 13.04 -13.21 -14.86
CA LEU A 3 12.68 -13.84 -13.57
C LEU A 3 11.23 -14.36 -13.58
N ILE A 4 10.38 -13.78 -14.42
CA ILE A 4 8.98 -14.16 -14.62
C ILE A 4 8.81 -14.59 -16.07
N ASN A 5 8.07 -15.67 -16.30
CA ASN A 5 7.80 -16.23 -17.62
C ASN A 5 6.32 -16.10 -17.95
N PHE A 6 6.01 -15.69 -19.18
CA PHE A 6 4.67 -15.69 -19.73
C PHE A 6 4.52 -16.92 -20.65
N ASP A 7 3.60 -17.84 -20.30
CA ASP A 7 3.29 -19.03 -21.09
C ASP A 7 1.94 -18.85 -21.80
N SER A 8 1.99 -18.65 -23.11
CA SER A 8 0.82 -18.53 -23.98
C SER A 8 0.44 -19.83 -24.69
N SER A 9 1.06 -20.97 -24.36
CA SER A 9 0.86 -22.26 -25.07
C SER A 9 -0.60 -22.71 -25.11
N LYS A 10 -1.40 -22.34 -24.09
CA LYS A 10 -2.83 -22.67 -23.99
C LYS A 10 -3.75 -21.77 -24.81
N LEU A 11 -3.22 -20.70 -25.43
CA LEU A 11 -3.99 -19.81 -26.30
C LEU A 11 -4.08 -20.31 -27.74
N THR A 12 -3.25 -21.27 -28.14
CA THR A 12 -3.17 -21.80 -29.51
C THR A 12 -4.49 -22.27 -30.14
N PRO A 13 -5.51 -22.77 -29.40
CA PRO A 13 -6.81 -23.09 -30.00
C PRO A 13 -7.69 -21.87 -30.33
N PHE A 14 -7.32 -20.68 -29.82
CA PHE A 14 -8.16 -19.47 -29.85
C PHE A 14 -7.48 -18.30 -30.56
N VAL A 15 -6.15 -18.30 -30.64
CA VAL A 15 -5.34 -17.23 -31.22
C VAL A 15 -4.38 -17.86 -32.22
N HIS A 16 -4.48 -17.46 -33.49
CA HIS A 16 -3.60 -17.92 -34.56
C HIS A 16 -2.22 -17.26 -34.47
N GLU A 17 -1.20 -17.92 -35.03
CA GLU A 17 0.19 -17.49 -34.93
C GLU A 17 0.46 -16.08 -35.46
N ASN A 18 -0.31 -15.63 -36.47
CA ASN A 18 -0.14 -14.32 -37.10
C ASN A 18 -0.74 -13.16 -36.27
N GLU A 19 -1.75 -13.42 -35.44
CA GLU A 19 -2.56 -12.36 -34.83
C GLU A 19 -1.74 -11.42 -33.92
N LEU A 20 -0.83 -11.97 -33.11
CA LEU A 20 0.05 -11.15 -32.27
C LEU A 20 1.05 -10.33 -33.09
N GLY A 21 1.56 -10.90 -34.19
CA GLY A 21 2.47 -10.20 -35.10
C GLY A 21 1.80 -9.03 -35.80
N GLU A 22 0.52 -9.18 -36.17
CA GLU A 22 -0.29 -8.13 -36.79
C GLU A 22 -0.57 -6.96 -35.82
N MET A 23 -0.54 -7.19 -34.51
CA MET A 23 -0.65 -6.14 -33.49
C MET A 23 0.66 -5.37 -33.23
N GLN A 24 1.81 -5.83 -33.75
CA GLN A 24 3.12 -5.29 -33.38
C GLN A 24 3.25 -3.78 -33.68
N ALA A 25 2.64 -3.30 -34.77
CA ALA A 25 2.65 -1.87 -35.10
C ALA A 25 1.97 -1.03 -34.01
N MET A 26 0.86 -1.51 -33.45
CA MET A 26 0.14 -0.84 -32.35
C MET A 26 0.93 -0.91 -31.04
N VAL A 27 1.56 -2.05 -30.75
CA VAL A 27 2.41 -2.21 -29.56
C VAL A 27 3.61 -1.26 -29.60
N ASN A 28 4.27 -1.13 -30.76
CA ASN A 28 5.39 -0.21 -30.94
C ASN A 28 4.97 1.25 -30.75
N ALA A 29 3.80 1.64 -31.28
CA ALA A 29 3.27 2.97 -31.09
C ALA A 29 2.98 3.26 -29.61
N ALA A 30 2.34 2.32 -28.91
CA ALA A 30 2.02 2.47 -27.48
C ALA A 30 3.29 2.53 -26.60
N ASP A 31 4.30 1.68 -26.84
CA ASP A 31 5.57 1.72 -26.10
C ASP A 31 6.29 3.05 -26.32
N LYS A 32 6.33 3.55 -27.57
CA LYS A 32 6.90 4.86 -27.89
C LYS A 32 6.18 5.99 -27.17
N GLU A 33 4.84 6.05 -27.24
CA GLU A 33 4.06 7.08 -26.55
C GLU A 33 4.28 7.05 -25.03
N LEU A 34 4.33 5.84 -24.45
CA LEU A 34 4.55 5.65 -23.02
C LEU A 34 5.95 6.10 -22.59
N ARG A 35 7.00 5.78 -23.35
CA ARG A 35 8.39 6.13 -23.00
C ARG A 35 8.71 7.59 -23.30
N ASP A 36 8.33 8.06 -24.48
CA ASP A 36 8.59 9.44 -24.92
C ASP A 36 7.65 10.44 -24.24
N GLY A 37 6.55 9.97 -23.63
CA GLY A 37 5.62 10.82 -22.88
C GLY A 37 4.73 11.67 -23.76
N THR A 38 4.39 11.19 -24.95
CA THR A 38 3.54 11.92 -25.91
C THR A 38 2.07 11.51 -25.82
N GLY A 39 1.76 10.41 -25.12
CA GLY A 39 0.40 9.91 -24.93
C GLY A 39 -0.41 10.67 -23.87
N ALA A 40 -1.71 10.41 -23.81
CA ALA A 40 -2.59 10.98 -22.79
C ALA A 40 -2.20 10.52 -21.37
N GLY A 41 -2.24 11.44 -20.40
CA GLY A 41 -1.86 11.15 -19.00
C GLY A 41 -0.35 11.05 -18.75
N ASN A 42 0.47 11.59 -19.66
CA ASN A 42 1.94 11.58 -19.57
C ASN A 42 2.51 12.18 -18.27
N ASP A 43 1.75 13.01 -17.55
CA ASP A 43 2.08 13.57 -16.24
C ASP A 43 2.25 12.49 -15.14
N PHE A 44 1.66 11.29 -15.30
CA PHE A 44 1.60 10.25 -14.26
C PHE A 44 2.44 9.00 -14.58
N ARG A 45 3.63 9.20 -15.17
CA ARG A 45 4.52 8.11 -15.60
C ARG A 45 5.72 7.82 -14.68
N GLY A 46 5.81 8.50 -13.54
CA GLY A 46 6.95 8.34 -12.61
C GLY A 46 7.19 6.90 -12.12
N TRP A 47 6.18 6.03 -12.23
CA TRP A 47 6.30 4.60 -11.89
C TRP A 47 7.23 3.80 -12.82
N ILE A 48 7.53 4.30 -14.03
CA ILE A 48 8.44 3.64 -14.98
C ILE A 48 9.86 3.63 -14.42
N ASP A 49 10.33 4.78 -13.94
CA ASP A 49 11.70 4.96 -13.49
C ASP A 49 11.84 4.79 -11.96
N LEU A 50 10.73 4.81 -11.20
CA LEU A 50 10.72 4.62 -9.75
C LEU A 50 11.59 3.43 -9.27
N PRO A 51 11.60 2.24 -9.91
CA PRO A 51 12.43 1.12 -9.44
C PRO A 51 13.94 1.41 -9.44
N VAL A 52 14.41 2.33 -10.30
CA VAL A 52 15.83 2.69 -10.42
C VAL A 52 16.13 4.06 -9.78
N ASP A 53 15.23 5.01 -9.92
CA ASP A 53 15.39 6.42 -9.55
C ASP A 53 14.47 6.87 -8.39
N TYR A 54 14.18 5.97 -7.45
CA TYR A 54 13.57 6.36 -6.18
C TYR A 54 14.54 7.14 -5.29
N ASP A 55 14.00 8.07 -4.48
CA ASP A 55 14.74 8.82 -3.46
C ASP A 55 15.32 7.88 -2.40
N LYS A 56 16.65 7.77 -2.37
CA LYS A 56 17.39 6.89 -1.44
C LYS A 56 17.34 7.39 0.01
N ASP A 57 17.31 8.71 0.20
CA ASP A 57 17.26 9.32 1.54
C ASP A 57 15.88 9.10 2.16
N GLU A 58 14.82 9.22 1.36
CA GLU A 58 13.48 8.83 1.78
C GLU A 58 13.39 7.34 2.13
N PHE A 59 13.95 6.47 1.30
CA PHE A 59 13.95 5.03 1.56
C PHE A 59 14.65 4.68 2.88
N ASP A 60 15.75 5.35 3.21
CA ASP A 60 16.42 5.19 4.50
C ASP A 60 15.60 5.75 5.67
N ARG A 61 14.88 6.86 5.48
CA ARG A 61 13.91 7.36 6.47
C ARG A 61 12.76 6.35 6.71
N ILE A 62 12.24 5.71 5.67
CA ILE A 62 11.20 4.68 5.77
C ILE A 62 11.71 3.51 6.64
N LYS A 63 12.93 3.02 6.39
CA LYS A 63 13.53 1.94 7.20
C LYS A 63 13.71 2.34 8.66
N LYS A 64 14.16 3.56 8.92
CA LYS A 64 14.32 4.10 10.30
C LYS A 64 12.96 4.19 11.01
N ALA A 65 11.93 4.70 10.32
CA ALA A 65 10.57 4.78 10.86
C ALA A 65 10.01 3.38 11.16
N ALA A 66 10.17 2.42 10.24
CA ALA A 66 9.76 1.04 10.46
C ALA A 66 10.46 0.42 11.67
N LYS A 67 11.77 0.66 11.86
CA LYS A 67 12.51 0.16 13.02
C LYS A 67 12.05 0.79 14.33
N LYS A 68 11.70 2.08 14.32
CA LYS A 68 11.10 2.75 15.48
C LYS A 68 9.77 2.08 15.86
N ILE A 69 8.86 1.93 14.89
CA ILE A 69 7.53 1.33 15.08
C ILE A 69 7.67 -0.11 15.62
N GLN A 70 8.60 -0.90 15.10
CA GLN A 70 8.88 -2.26 15.60
C GLN A 70 9.29 -2.29 17.08
N ASN A 71 9.97 -1.26 17.56
CA ASN A 71 10.48 -1.23 18.93
C ASN A 71 9.46 -0.70 19.94
N ASP A 72 8.47 0.07 19.48
CA ASP A 72 7.58 0.81 20.38
C ASP A 72 6.09 0.48 20.20
N SER A 73 5.73 -0.33 19.21
CA SER A 73 4.33 -0.62 18.87
C SER A 73 4.09 -2.12 18.70
N GLU A 74 2.98 -2.60 19.23
CA GLU A 74 2.43 -3.93 18.96
C GLU A 74 1.58 -3.95 17.67
N VAL A 75 1.00 -2.80 17.30
CA VAL A 75 0.11 -2.66 16.15
C VAL A 75 0.48 -1.43 15.31
N LEU A 76 0.47 -1.58 13.99
CA LEU A 76 0.49 -0.46 13.04
C LEU A 76 -0.88 -0.31 12.40
N VAL A 77 -1.58 0.79 12.70
CA VAL A 77 -2.86 1.12 12.09
C VAL A 77 -2.62 1.94 10.82
N CYS A 78 -2.78 1.31 9.66
CA CYS A 78 -2.70 1.96 8.36
C CYS A 78 -4.06 2.51 7.96
N ILE A 79 -4.13 3.81 7.66
CA ILE A 79 -5.36 4.51 7.30
C ILE A 79 -5.27 4.98 5.85
N GLY A 80 -6.07 4.38 4.96
CA GLY A 80 -6.03 4.68 3.53
C GLY A 80 -7.07 3.88 2.75
N ILE A 81 -7.36 4.30 1.51
CA ILE A 81 -8.29 3.63 0.59
C ILE A 81 -7.70 3.56 -0.82
N GLY A 82 -8.23 2.65 -1.66
CA GLY A 82 -7.79 2.49 -3.05
C GLY A 82 -6.30 2.14 -3.16
N GLY A 83 -5.57 2.91 -3.96
CA GLY A 83 -4.12 2.72 -4.14
C GLY A 83 -3.30 2.92 -2.85
N SER A 84 -3.81 3.67 -1.88
CA SER A 84 -3.17 3.87 -0.56
C SER A 84 -3.41 2.70 0.41
N TYR A 85 -4.07 1.62 -0.04
CA TYR A 85 -4.43 0.45 0.75
C TYR A 85 -4.04 -0.85 0.05
N LEU A 86 -4.53 -1.06 -1.19
CA LEU A 86 -4.47 -2.37 -1.85
C LEU A 86 -3.05 -2.89 -2.09
N GLY A 87 -2.10 -2.02 -2.47
CA GLY A 87 -0.72 -2.44 -2.70
C GLY A 87 -0.04 -2.94 -1.42
N ALA A 88 -0.24 -2.23 -0.31
CA ALA A 88 0.31 -2.61 0.99
C ALA A 88 -0.35 -3.89 1.51
N GLN A 89 -1.68 -4.00 1.42
CA GLN A 89 -2.40 -5.20 1.84
C GLN A 89 -1.97 -6.42 1.04
N ALA A 90 -1.92 -6.32 -0.30
CA ALA A 90 -1.53 -7.42 -1.17
C ALA A 90 -0.11 -7.92 -0.86
N ALA A 91 0.85 -7.01 -0.65
CA ALA A 91 2.21 -7.39 -0.29
C ALA A 91 2.29 -8.07 1.09
N ILE A 92 1.55 -7.56 2.08
CA ILE A 92 1.53 -8.16 3.43
C ILE A 92 0.89 -9.54 3.38
N GLU A 93 -0.26 -9.71 2.74
CA GLU A 93 -0.94 -11.01 2.62
C GLU A 93 -0.10 -12.01 1.83
N PHE A 94 0.55 -11.59 0.75
CA PHE A 94 1.34 -12.47 -0.11
C PHE A 94 2.66 -12.93 0.54
N LEU A 95 3.32 -12.06 1.31
CA LEU A 95 4.65 -12.34 1.88
C LEU A 95 4.60 -12.93 3.30
N ASN A 96 3.43 -12.96 3.95
CA ASN A 96 3.28 -13.50 5.30
C ASN A 96 2.53 -14.84 5.33
N SER A 97 2.54 -15.48 6.50
CA SER A 97 1.76 -16.69 6.76
C SER A 97 0.26 -16.42 6.63
N ASN A 98 -0.51 -17.43 6.19
CA ASN A 98 -1.98 -17.43 6.23
C ASN A 98 -2.55 -17.23 7.65
N PHE A 99 -1.72 -17.38 8.69
CA PHE A 99 -2.05 -17.12 10.09
C PHE A 99 -1.47 -15.79 10.61
N TYR A 100 -1.15 -14.85 9.71
CA TYR A 100 -0.72 -13.49 10.07
C TYR A 100 -1.65 -12.86 11.12
N GLY A 101 -1.06 -12.26 12.15
CA GLY A 101 -1.80 -11.66 13.27
C GLY A 101 -2.42 -12.64 14.27
N LYS A 102 -2.36 -13.97 14.04
CA LYS A 102 -2.87 -14.99 14.98
C LYS A 102 -1.80 -15.55 15.92
N ALA A 103 -0.56 -15.61 15.48
CA ALA A 103 0.58 -16.03 16.30
C ALA A 103 1.30 -14.82 16.91
N LYS A 104 1.95 -15.02 18.06
CA LYS A 104 2.88 -14.00 18.59
C LYS A 104 4.01 -13.77 17.58
N SER A 105 4.29 -12.50 17.34
CA SER A 105 5.28 -12.03 16.39
C SER A 105 6.09 -10.92 17.06
N ASP A 106 7.39 -10.89 16.81
CA ASP A 106 8.27 -9.78 17.23
C ASP A 106 8.06 -8.53 16.36
N MET A 107 7.29 -8.66 15.29
CA MET A 107 6.90 -7.55 14.41
C MET A 107 5.47 -7.08 14.75
N PRO A 108 5.20 -5.76 14.67
CA PRO A 108 3.87 -5.21 14.85
C PRO A 108 2.85 -5.85 13.88
N THR A 109 1.64 -6.07 14.37
CA THR A 109 0.52 -6.48 13.51
C THR A 109 0.03 -5.26 12.74
N VAL A 110 0.02 -5.33 11.41
CA VAL A 110 -0.49 -4.28 10.53
C VAL A 110 -1.97 -4.52 10.31
N VAL A 111 -2.77 -3.49 10.57
CA VAL A 111 -4.22 -3.49 10.36
C VAL A 111 -4.60 -2.27 9.53
N PHE A 112 -5.71 -2.36 8.80
CA PHE A 112 -6.14 -1.32 7.88
C PHE A 112 -7.51 -0.78 8.27
N CYS A 113 -7.69 0.53 8.18
CA CYS A 113 -9.00 1.17 8.29
C CYS A 113 -9.07 2.41 7.41
N GLY A 114 -10.22 3.10 7.39
CA GLY A 114 -10.43 4.23 6.48
C GLY A 114 -10.52 3.83 5.01
N ASN A 115 -10.61 2.53 4.72
CA ASN A 115 -10.93 1.94 3.43
C ASN A 115 -12.45 1.70 3.23
N SER A 116 -13.26 2.04 4.23
CA SER A 116 -14.73 2.05 4.20
C SER A 116 -15.27 3.01 5.25
N LEU A 117 -16.60 3.19 5.29
CA LEU A 117 -17.32 3.97 6.31
C LEU A 117 -18.05 3.10 7.35
N SER A 118 -17.65 1.84 7.51
CA SER A 118 -18.29 0.94 8.47
C SER A 118 -17.96 1.35 9.92
N GLY A 119 -18.94 1.93 10.61
CA GLY A 119 -18.83 2.27 12.02
C GLY A 119 -18.62 1.05 12.91
N SER A 120 -19.27 -0.08 12.60
CA SER A 120 -19.09 -1.35 13.32
C SER A 120 -17.66 -1.87 13.20
N TYR A 121 -17.07 -1.83 12.00
CA TYR A 121 -15.68 -2.24 11.81
C TYR A 121 -14.71 -1.37 12.62
N LEU A 122 -14.90 -0.06 12.61
CA LEU A 122 -14.05 0.86 13.40
C LEU A 122 -14.20 0.61 14.90
N TYR A 123 -15.42 0.37 15.38
CA TYR A 123 -15.68 0.01 16.77
C TYR A 123 -14.95 -1.28 17.15
N ASP A 124 -15.13 -2.35 16.38
CA ASP A 124 -14.49 -3.65 16.64
C ASP A 124 -12.96 -3.53 16.62
N LEU A 125 -12.41 -2.73 15.70
CA LEU A 125 -10.97 -2.48 15.63
C LEU A 125 -10.45 -1.73 16.86
N ILE A 126 -11.20 -0.75 17.37
CA ILE A 126 -10.84 0.00 18.59
C ILE A 126 -10.88 -0.91 19.82
N GLU A 127 -11.90 -1.74 19.94
CA GLU A 127 -12.05 -2.72 21.02
C GLU A 127 -10.94 -3.76 20.97
N TRP A 128 -10.66 -4.32 19.79
CA TRP A 128 -9.56 -5.27 19.61
C TRP A 128 -8.20 -4.64 19.90
N LEU A 129 -7.99 -3.36 19.53
CA LEU A 129 -6.76 -2.65 19.83
C LEU A 129 -6.59 -2.48 21.34
N GLY A 130 -7.67 -2.17 22.07
CA GLY A 130 -7.67 -2.07 23.53
C GLY A 130 -6.58 -1.13 24.04
N ASP A 131 -5.72 -1.66 24.90
CA ASP A 131 -4.56 -0.98 25.50
C ASP A 131 -3.22 -1.32 24.82
N LYS A 132 -3.23 -2.01 23.67
CA LYS A 132 -1.99 -2.34 22.94
C LYS A 132 -1.24 -1.09 22.52
N ASP A 133 0.08 -1.14 22.50
CA ASP A 133 0.88 -0.05 21.95
C ASP A 133 0.77 0.01 20.43
N PHE A 134 0.59 1.22 19.89
CA PHE A 134 0.32 1.36 18.45
C PHE A 134 0.83 2.66 17.85
N SER A 135 1.07 2.58 16.54
CA SER A 135 1.41 3.69 15.66
C SER A 135 0.35 3.85 14.57
N ILE A 136 0.25 5.05 13.98
CA ILE A 136 -0.67 5.35 12.88
C ILE A 136 0.13 5.74 11.64
N ASN A 137 -0.18 5.09 10.50
CA ASN A 137 0.29 5.53 9.19
C ASN A 137 -0.90 5.96 8.34
N VAL A 138 -1.11 7.28 8.21
CA VAL A 138 -2.20 7.85 7.39
C VAL A 138 -1.69 8.20 6.00
N ILE A 139 -2.32 7.64 4.97
CA ILE A 139 -1.89 7.78 3.57
C ILE A 139 -3.06 8.31 2.73
N SER A 140 -2.97 9.57 2.34
CA SER A 140 -3.89 10.21 1.39
C SER A 140 -3.16 11.32 0.65
N LYS A 141 -3.17 11.27 -0.69
CA LYS A 141 -2.52 12.30 -1.51
C LYS A 141 -3.14 13.68 -1.32
N SER A 142 -4.47 13.75 -1.23
CA SER A 142 -5.18 15.02 -1.07
C SER A 142 -5.31 15.45 0.40
N GLY A 143 -5.21 14.52 1.35
CA GLY A 143 -5.54 14.75 2.75
C GLY A 143 -7.03 15.01 3.01
N THR A 144 -7.88 14.90 1.98
CA THR A 144 -9.31 15.21 2.02
C THR A 144 -10.20 14.02 1.65
N THR A 145 -9.60 12.86 1.36
CA THR A 145 -10.35 11.63 1.09
C THR A 145 -11.23 11.30 2.30
N THR A 146 -12.54 11.12 2.09
CA THR A 146 -13.56 11.09 3.14
C THR A 146 -13.31 9.99 4.17
N GLU A 147 -13.16 8.75 3.71
CA GLU A 147 -13.07 7.57 4.56
C GLU A 147 -11.79 7.58 5.41
N PRO A 148 -10.59 7.84 4.85
CA PRO A 148 -9.38 8.02 5.65
C PRO A 148 -9.47 9.21 6.61
N SER A 149 -10.08 10.31 6.21
CA SER A 149 -10.21 11.51 7.07
C SER A 149 -11.08 11.26 8.30
N VAL A 150 -12.18 10.52 8.13
CA VAL A 150 -13.07 10.13 9.23
C VAL A 150 -12.34 9.18 10.19
N ALA A 151 -11.74 8.11 9.66
CA ALA A 151 -11.00 7.15 10.48
C ALA A 151 -9.83 7.80 11.22
N PHE A 152 -9.08 8.68 10.55
CA PHE A 152 -7.96 9.41 11.16
C PHE A 152 -8.40 10.27 12.35
N ARG A 153 -9.53 10.98 12.25
CA ARG A 153 -10.04 11.79 13.38
C ARG A 153 -10.32 10.93 14.62
N ILE A 154 -10.89 9.74 14.42
CA ILE A 154 -11.22 8.80 15.49
C ILE A 154 -9.93 8.24 16.12
N PHE A 155 -9.00 7.75 15.30
CA PHE A 155 -7.76 7.16 15.80
C PHE A 155 -6.79 8.20 16.38
N LYS A 156 -6.76 9.43 15.86
CA LYS A 156 -6.01 10.55 16.44
C LYS A 156 -6.49 10.86 17.85
N ASP A 157 -7.81 10.90 18.08
CA ASP A 157 -8.37 11.13 19.40
C ASP A 157 -7.98 10.00 20.38
N LYS A 158 -8.08 8.73 19.97
CA LYS A 158 -7.62 7.58 20.78
C LYS A 158 -6.12 7.65 21.08
N LEU A 159 -5.29 7.99 20.10
CA LEU A 159 -3.83 8.09 20.24
C LEU A 159 -3.45 9.21 21.23
N ILE A 160 -4.06 10.39 21.12
CA ILE A 160 -3.84 11.52 22.04
C ILE A 160 -4.31 11.18 23.45
N LYS A 161 -5.46 10.51 23.60
CA LYS A 161 -5.96 10.09 24.91
C LYS A 161 -5.02 9.09 25.59
N LYS A 162 -4.38 8.21 24.82
CA LYS A 162 -3.46 7.20 25.35
C LYS A 162 -2.09 7.79 25.71
N TYR A 163 -1.48 8.57 24.82
CA TYR A 163 -0.08 8.98 24.94
C TYR A 163 0.12 10.47 25.29
N GLY A 164 -0.94 11.28 25.25
CA GLY A 164 -0.81 12.73 25.28
C GLY A 164 -0.35 13.30 23.93
N LYS A 165 -0.48 14.62 23.75
CA LYS A 165 -0.25 15.29 22.46
C LYS A 165 1.17 15.15 21.94
N GLU A 166 2.17 15.26 22.81
CA GLU A 166 3.58 15.28 22.41
C GLU A 166 4.07 13.90 21.94
N GLU A 167 3.69 12.84 22.66
CA GLU A 167 4.07 11.49 22.27
C GLU A 167 3.23 10.99 21.10
N ALA A 168 1.92 11.32 21.05
CA ALA A 168 1.09 11.00 19.89
C ALA A 168 1.62 11.60 18.58
N ALA A 169 2.32 12.74 18.61
CA ALA A 169 2.93 13.34 17.43
C ALA A 169 4.16 12.57 16.90
N LYS A 170 4.69 11.63 17.68
CA LYS A 170 5.83 10.76 17.33
C LYS A 170 5.39 9.34 16.95
N ARG A 171 4.08 9.10 16.87
CA ARG A 171 3.45 7.78 16.72
C ARG A 171 2.57 7.69 15.48
#